data_AF-K0PTE7-F1
#
_entry.id   AF-K0PTE7-F1
#
_cell.length_a   1.000
_cell.length_b   1.000
_cell.length_c   1.000
_cell.angle_alpha   90.00
_cell.angle_beta   90.00
_cell.angle_gamma   90.00
#
_symmetry.space_group_name_H-M   'P 1'
#
loop_
_entity.id
_entity.type
_entity.pdbx_description
1 polymer ?
#
loop_
_entity_poly.entity_id
_entity_poly.type
_entity_poly.pdbx_seq_one_letter_code
_entity_poly.pdbx_strand_id
1 'polypeptide(L)'
;MLDEIVQTRCNTEAAKRLLTRLLKKQGMPPKRMITDKLRSYGATKPQVMPNVEHRSHKGLNNRAENSHLPFRKRERTRQGFRSVGSLQHFVSIFSAVRNLFVPFQTNRSAVQIPTHRRQAMAA
;
A
#
# COMPACT_ATOMS: atom_id res chain seq x y z
N MET A 1 -7.28 -3.24 -1.24
CA MET A 1 -6.38 -3.13 -0.07
C MET A 1 -6.67 -4.24 0.92
N LEU A 2 -7.91 -4.40 1.41
CA LEU A 2 -8.22 -5.45 2.40
C LEU A 2 -8.23 -6.87 1.87
N ASP A 3 -8.62 -7.08 0.60
CA ASP A 3 -8.67 -8.42 -0.02
C ASP A 3 -7.33 -9.16 0.06
N GLU A 4 -6.20 -8.47 0.18
CA GLU A 4 -4.88 -9.09 0.40
C GLU A 4 -4.42 -9.06 1.86
N ILE A 5 -4.74 -8.01 2.64
CA ILE A 5 -4.28 -7.86 4.03
C ILE A 5 -4.96 -8.89 4.96
N VAL A 6 -6.20 -9.29 4.65
CA VAL A 6 -7.04 -10.13 5.52
C VAL A 6 -6.98 -11.61 5.12
N GLN A 7 -6.41 -11.95 3.95
CA GLN A 7 -6.41 -13.33 3.46
C GLN A 7 -5.20 -14.12 3.97
N THR A 8 -5.48 -15.23 4.65
CA THR A 8 -4.50 -16.23 5.09
C THR A 8 -3.86 -17.00 3.93
N ARG A 9 -4.48 -17.01 2.74
CA ARG A 9 -3.99 -17.67 1.53
C ARG A 9 -3.91 -16.70 0.36
N CYS A 10 -2.84 -16.80 -0.42
CA CYS A 10 -2.63 -15.97 -1.60
C CYS A 10 -3.57 -16.36 -2.74
N ASN A 11 -4.42 -15.43 -3.18
CA ASN A 11 -5.39 -15.64 -4.26
C ASN A 11 -5.03 -14.77 -5.49
N THR A 12 -4.89 -15.40 -6.65
CA THR A 12 -4.58 -14.73 -7.93
C THR A 12 -5.66 -13.72 -8.33
N GLU A 13 -6.94 -14.01 -8.10
CA GLU A 13 -8.03 -13.09 -8.41
C GLU A 13 -8.03 -11.87 -7.48
N ALA A 14 -7.66 -12.05 -6.22
CA ALA A 14 -7.50 -10.94 -5.29
C ALA A 14 -6.35 -10.02 -5.72
N ALA A 15 -5.20 -10.61 -6.10
CA ALA A 15 -4.06 -9.88 -6.63
C ALA A 15 -4.42 -9.11 -7.92
N LYS A 16 -5.16 -9.73 -8.83
CA LYS A 16 -5.68 -9.09 -10.05
C LYS A 16 -6.57 -7.89 -9.76
N ARG A 17 -7.53 -8.05 -8.86
CA ARG A 17 -8.42 -6.97 -8.42
C ARG A 17 -7.63 -5.84 -7.76
N LEU A 18 -6.63 -6.16 -6.93
CA LEU A 18 -5.79 -5.14 -6.31
C LEU A 18 -5.00 -4.36 -7.35
N LEU A 19 -4.22 -5.05 -8.19
CA LEU A 19 -3.36 -4.40 -9.18
C LEU A 19 -4.18 -3.53 -10.14
N THR A 20 -5.34 -4.02 -10.59
CA THR A 20 -6.24 -3.24 -11.44
C THR A 20 -6.75 -1.97 -10.74
N ARG A 21 -7.16 -2.08 -9.47
CA ARG A 21 -7.60 -0.91 -8.68
C ARG A 21 -6.46 0.09 -8.46
N LEU A 22 -5.25 -0.38 -8.20
CA LEU A 22 -4.07 0.48 -8.00
C LEU A 22 -3.72 1.23 -9.28
N LEU A 23 -3.70 0.56 -10.43
CA LEU A 23 -3.46 1.20 -11.73
C LEU A 23 -4.52 2.27 -12.04
N LYS A 24 -5.81 1.94 -11.84
CA LYS A 24 -6.89 2.93 -12.02
C LYS A 24 -6.73 4.14 -11.12
N LYS A 25 -6.32 3.95 -9.86
CA LYS A 25 -6.12 5.05 -8.91
C LYS A 25 -4.91 5.92 -9.24
N GLN A 26 -3.83 5.32 -9.73
CA GLN A 26 -2.61 6.07 -10.08
C GLN A 26 -2.70 6.75 -11.45
N GLY A 27 -3.58 6.25 -12.34
CA GLY A 27 -3.81 6.84 -13.66
C GLY A 27 -2.67 6.66 -14.67
N MET A 28 -1.51 6.15 -14.23
CA MET A 28 -0.31 5.98 -15.06
C MET A 28 0.32 4.60 -14.84
N PRO A 29 0.82 3.95 -15.90
CA PRO A 29 1.52 2.67 -15.76
C PRO A 29 2.86 2.87 -15.02
N PRO A 30 3.19 1.99 -14.06
CA PRO A 30 4.45 2.06 -13.36
C PRO A 30 5.61 1.65 -14.27
N LYS A 31 6.79 2.25 -14.06
CA LYS A 31 8.02 1.85 -14.77
C LYS A 31 8.45 0.41 -14.43
N ARG A 32 8.25 -0.01 -13.18
CA ARG A 32 8.59 -1.35 -12.66
C ARG A 32 7.60 -1.75 -11.57
N MET A 33 7.27 -3.02 -11.49
CA MET A 33 6.51 -3.62 -10.40
C MET A 33 7.46 -4.30 -9.42
N ILE A 34 7.31 -3.99 -8.14
CA ILE A 34 8.05 -4.62 -7.04
C ILE A 34 7.05 -5.21 -6.07
N THR A 35 7.13 -6.52 -5.85
CA THR A 35 6.31 -7.25 -4.88
C THR A 35 7.17 -8.21 -4.08
N ASP A 36 6.57 -8.90 -3.12
CA ASP A 36 7.17 -10.10 -2.54
C ASP A 36 7.22 -11.26 -3.57
N LYS A 37 7.69 -12.43 -3.12
CA LYS A 37 7.87 -13.64 -3.94
C LYS A 37 6.59 -14.48 -4.09
N LEU A 38 5.41 -13.94 -3.80
CA LEU A 38 4.17 -14.70 -3.91
C LEU A 38 3.84 -15.01 -5.38
N ARG A 39 3.50 -16.28 -5.65
CA ARG A 39 3.17 -16.76 -7.01
C ARG A 39 1.95 -16.06 -7.61
N SER A 40 1.01 -15.59 -6.78
CA SER A 40 -0.21 -14.88 -7.21
C SER A 40 0.10 -13.63 -8.03
N TYR A 41 1.10 -12.83 -7.64
CA TYR A 41 1.50 -11.65 -8.40
C TYR A 41 2.14 -12.02 -9.74
N GLY A 42 2.98 -13.05 -9.76
CA GLY A 42 3.60 -13.56 -10.99
C GLY A 42 2.56 -14.06 -12.00
N ALA A 43 1.53 -14.78 -11.53
CA ALA A 43 0.44 -15.26 -12.38
C ALA A 43 -0.46 -14.12 -12.89
N THR A 44 -0.62 -13.05 -12.11
CA THR A 44 -1.48 -11.91 -12.44
C THR A 44 -0.81 -10.91 -13.39
N LYS A 45 0.50 -10.72 -13.25
CA LYS A 45 1.28 -9.69 -13.97
C LYS A 45 1.05 -9.73 -15.49
N PRO A 46 1.12 -10.88 -16.19
CA PRO A 46 0.91 -10.91 -17.64
C PRO A 46 -0.46 -10.40 -18.07
N GLN A 47 -1.48 -10.57 -17.23
CA GLN A 47 -2.86 -10.16 -17.54
C GLN A 47 -3.10 -8.66 -17.31
N VAL A 48 -2.41 -8.04 -16.35
CA VAL A 48 -2.68 -6.67 -15.91
C VAL A 48 -1.66 -5.66 -16.44
N MET A 49 -0.40 -6.07 -16.56
CA MET A 49 0.71 -5.19 -16.95
C MET A 49 1.82 -5.98 -17.68
N PRO A 50 1.55 -6.51 -18.89
CA PRO A 50 2.49 -7.37 -19.61
C PRO A 50 3.84 -6.70 -19.89
N ASN A 51 3.85 -5.40 -20.17
CA ASN A 51 5.04 -4.65 -20.56
C ASN A 51 5.87 -4.10 -19.39
N VAL A 52 5.46 -4.35 -18.13
CA VAL A 52 6.15 -3.83 -16.95
C VAL A 52 7.16 -4.85 -16.44
N GLU A 53 8.39 -4.41 -16.16
CA GLU A 53 9.39 -5.26 -15.51
C GLU A 53 8.95 -5.63 -14.08
N HIS A 54 8.96 -6.92 -13.72
CA HIS A 54 8.63 -7.38 -12.37
C HIS A 54 9.88 -7.85 -11.62
N ARG A 55 10.11 -7.30 -10.42
CA ARG A 55 11.20 -7.71 -9.53
C ARG A 55 10.66 -8.14 -8.18
N SER A 56 11.21 -9.23 -7.64
CA SER A 56 10.80 -9.82 -6.35
C SER A 56 11.98 -10.30 -5.50
N HIS A 57 13.19 -9.80 -5.76
CA HIS A 57 14.35 -10.16 -4.95
C HIS A 57 14.24 -9.63 -3.51
N LYS A 58 14.95 -10.30 -2.60
CA LYS A 58 14.89 -10.01 -1.16
C LYS A 58 15.23 -8.55 -0.91
N GLY A 59 14.38 -7.86 -0.13
CA GLY A 59 14.61 -6.49 0.30
C GLY A 59 14.09 -5.40 -0.63
N LEU A 60 13.65 -5.70 -1.85
CA LEU A 60 13.08 -4.66 -2.72
C LEU A 60 11.77 -4.09 -2.22
N ASN A 61 10.92 -4.95 -1.68
CA ASN A 61 9.60 -4.60 -1.17
C ASN A 61 9.66 -3.92 0.21
N ASN A 62 10.86 -3.73 0.81
CA ASN A 62 11.05 -3.10 2.12
C ASN A 62 10.31 -1.77 2.25
N ARG A 63 10.27 -0.96 1.18
CA ARG A 63 9.54 0.32 1.22
C ARG A 63 8.04 0.11 1.41
N ALA A 64 7.46 -0.86 0.71
CA ALA A 64 6.05 -1.21 0.87
C ALA A 64 5.81 -1.80 2.26
N GLU A 65 6.63 -2.77 2.68
CA GLU A 65 6.54 -3.38 4.03
C GLU A 65 6.63 -2.33 5.15
N ASN A 66 7.61 -1.42 5.09
CA ASN A 66 7.78 -0.35 6.07
C ASN A 66 6.60 0.62 6.09
N SER A 67 5.93 0.84 4.96
CA SER A 67 4.74 1.69 4.90
C SER A 67 3.56 1.12 5.71
N HIS A 68 3.54 -0.20 5.93
CA HIS A 68 2.52 -0.88 6.74
C HIS A 68 2.82 -0.86 8.25
N LEU A 69 4.05 -0.56 8.68
CA LEU A 69 4.42 -0.60 10.11
C LEU A 69 3.52 0.30 10.99
N PRO A 70 3.21 1.56 10.61
CA PRO A 70 2.33 2.41 11.42
C PRO A 70 0.91 1.85 11.54
N PHE A 71 0.41 1.22 10.47
CA PHE A 71 -0.89 0.54 10.47
C PHE A 71 -0.86 -0.68 11.40
N ARG A 72 0.10 -1.59 11.22
CA ARG A 72 0.27 -2.80 12.04
C ARG A 72 0.44 -2.48 13.52
N LYS A 73 1.16 -1.41 13.86
CA LYS A 73 1.31 -0.96 15.25
C LYS A 73 -0.06 -0.63 15.86
N ARG A 74 -0.90 0.13 15.16
CA ARG A 74 -2.24 0.49 15.65
C ARG A 74 -3.21 -0.68 15.70
N GLU A 75 -3.16 -1.55 14.69
CA GLU A 75 -3.93 -2.79 14.68
C GLU A 75 -3.59 -3.67 15.90
N ARG A 76 -2.30 -3.88 16.18
CA ARG A 76 -1.84 -4.63 17.36
C ARG A 76 -2.27 -3.98 18.68
N THR A 77 -2.17 -2.66 18.80
CA THR A 77 -2.67 -1.94 19.99
C THR A 77 -4.17 -2.13 20.19
N ARG A 78 -4.95 -2.25 19.11
CA ARG A 78 -6.38 -2.57 19.18
C ARG A 78 -6.70 -4.04 19.41
N GLN A 79 -5.71 -4.92 19.48
CA GLN A 79 -5.87 -6.38 19.60
C GLN A 79 -6.70 -6.98 18.45
N GLY A 80 -6.55 -6.41 17.24
CA GLY A 80 -7.32 -6.81 16.07
C GLY A 80 -8.69 -6.13 15.98
N PHE A 81 -9.51 -6.61 15.04
CA PHE A 81 -10.83 -6.06 14.75
C PHE A 81 -11.90 -7.14 14.89
N ARG A 82 -13.02 -6.81 15.53
CA ARG A 82 -14.14 -7.75 15.73
C ARG A 82 -14.95 -8.02 14.45
N SER A 83 -14.80 -7.20 13.42
CA SER A 83 -15.48 -7.37 12.13
C SER A 83 -14.71 -6.79 10.96
N VAL A 84 -14.92 -7.36 9.77
CA VAL A 84 -14.31 -6.88 8.52
C VAL A 84 -14.72 -5.43 8.21
N GLY A 85 -15.99 -5.07 8.46
CA GLY A 85 -16.48 -3.70 8.27
C GLY A 85 -15.77 -2.68 9.18
N SER A 86 -15.52 -3.02 10.44
CA SER A 86 -14.78 -2.15 11.36
C SER A 86 -13.32 -1.94 10.93
N LEU A 87 -12.67 -2.99 10.44
CA LEU A 87 -11.34 -2.93 9.85
C LEU A 87 -11.33 -2.06 8.58
N GLN A 88 -12.36 -2.17 7.75
CA GLN A 88 -12.48 -1.37 6.53
C GLN A 88 -12.66 0.12 6.80
N HIS A 89 -13.53 0.45 7.75
CA HIS A 89 -13.71 1.82 8.18
C HIS A 89 -12.41 2.39 8.75
N PHE A 90 -11.73 1.62 9.60
CA PHE A 90 -10.43 2.00 10.15
C PHE A 90 -9.37 2.23 9.07
N VAL A 91 -9.19 1.30 8.13
CA VAL A 91 -8.21 1.44 7.03
C VAL A 91 -8.50 2.68 6.20
N SER A 92 -9.77 2.97 5.93
CA SER A 92 -10.19 4.12 5.11
C SER A 92 -9.79 5.44 5.79
N ILE A 93 -10.18 5.63 7.06
CA ILE A 93 -9.82 6.81 7.84
C ILE A 93 -8.30 6.89 8.05
N PHE A 94 -7.68 5.80 8.47
CA PHE A 94 -6.26 5.76 8.77
C PHE A 94 -5.43 6.13 7.55
N SER A 95 -5.79 5.61 6.37
CA SER A 95 -5.09 5.90 5.12
C SER A 95 -5.26 7.36 4.69
N ALA A 96 -6.47 7.93 4.83
CA ALA A 96 -6.72 9.34 4.54
C ALA A 96 -5.88 10.26 5.43
N VAL A 97 -5.93 10.06 6.75
CA VAL A 97 -5.14 10.82 7.71
C VAL A 97 -3.65 10.62 7.47
N ARG A 98 -3.18 9.38 7.29
CA ARG A 98 -1.75 9.10 7.09
C ARG A 98 -1.21 9.82 5.86
N ASN A 99 -1.95 9.81 4.75
CA ASN A 99 -1.54 10.44 3.49
C ASN A 99 -1.38 11.96 3.64
N LEU A 100 -2.22 12.63 4.45
CA LEU A 100 -2.09 14.05 4.75
C LEU A 100 -0.73 14.40 5.41
N PHE A 101 -0.16 13.46 6.17
CA PHE A 101 1.13 13.65 6.85
C PHE A 101 2.33 13.06 6.10
N VAL A 102 2.16 12.50 4.90
CA VAL A 102 3.26 12.00 4.05
C VAL A 102 3.55 13.02 2.96
N PRO A 103 4.71 13.71 2.99
CA PRO A 103 5.08 14.63 1.91
C PRO A 103 5.33 13.87 0.60
N PHE A 104 4.99 14.54 -0.51
CA PHE A 104 5.28 14.04 -1.86
C PHE A 104 6.77 13.73 -2.06
N GLN A 105 7.08 12.79 -2.95
CA GLN A 105 8.47 12.35 -3.19
C GLN A 105 9.40 13.49 -3.62
N THR A 106 8.87 14.52 -4.27
CA THR A 106 9.60 15.70 -4.72
C THR A 106 9.97 16.67 -3.59
N ASN A 107 9.29 16.60 -2.44
CA ASN A 107 9.47 17.51 -1.29
C ASN A 107 10.07 16.81 -0.07
N ARG A 108 11.05 15.92 -0.32
CA ARG A 108 11.66 15.06 0.71
C ARG A 108 12.89 15.66 1.39
N SER A 109 13.09 16.97 1.34
CA SER A 109 14.20 17.59 2.08
C SER A 109 13.90 17.63 3.58
N ALA A 110 14.94 17.55 4.41
CA ALA A 110 14.81 17.59 5.88
C ALA A 110 14.11 18.88 6.36
N VAL A 111 14.23 19.98 5.62
CA VAL A 111 13.63 21.29 5.91
C VAL A 111 12.14 21.33 5.52
N GLN A 112 11.76 20.64 4.45
CA GLN A 112 10.37 20.63 3.95
C GLN A 112 9.44 19.73 4.78
N ILE A 113 9.97 18.65 5.36
CA ILE A 113 9.16 17.68 6.12
C ILE A 113 8.46 18.33 7.34
N PRO A 114 9.14 19.10 8.21
CA PRO A 114 8.46 19.79 9.32
C PRO A 114 7.40 20.79 8.87
N THR A 115 7.67 21.53 7.79
CA THR A 115 6.74 22.54 7.25
C THR A 115 5.48 21.89 6.69
N HIS A 116 5.62 20.82 5.90
CA HIS A 116 4.49 20.03 5.41
C HIS A 116 3.63 19.49 6.56
N ARG A 117 4.26 18.99 7.63
CA ARG A 117 3.53 18.48 8.80
C ARG A 117 2.77 19.58 9.54
N ARG A 118 3.32 20.79 9.66
CA ARG A 118 2.61 21.93 10.25
C ARG A 118 1.39 22.34 9.42
N GLN A 119 1.54 22.40 8.09
CA GLN A 119 0.42 22.67 7.19
C GLN A 119 -0.67 21.60 7.30
N ALA A 120 -0.29 20.32 7.35
CA ALA A 120 -1.19 19.19 7.54
C ALA A 120 -1.96 19.23 8.88
N MET A 121 -1.44 19.90 9.92
CA MET A 121 -2.15 20.07 11.20
C MET A 121 -3.14 21.24 11.18
N ALA A 122 -3.00 22.17 10.23
CA ALA A 122 -3.82 23.38 10.12
C ALA A 122 -4.96 23.25 9.09
N ALA A 123 -5.05 22.10 8.41
CA ALA A 123 -6.09 21.77 7.44
C ALA A 123 -7.20 20.94 8.10
#